data_AF-A0A0T6LRN7-F1
#
_entry.id   AF-A0A0T6LRN7-F1
#
_cell.length_a   1.000
_cell.length_b   1.000
_cell.length_c   1.000
_cell.angle_alpha   90.00
_cell.angle_beta   90.00
_cell.angle_gamma   90.00
#
_symmetry.space_group_name_H-M   'P 1'
#
loop_
_entity.id
_entity.type
_entity.pdbx_description
1 polymer ?
#
loop_
_entity_poly.entity_id
_entity_poly.type
_entity_poly.pdbx_seq_one_letter_code
_entity_poly.pdbx_strand_id
1 'polypeptide(L)'
;MWARDDPGWRWLAHELTVPALRRLLPETADLPVSRHLLPRLRAVNFVVDGLLGEGAAARARFDPQAKALGEWLRARELDIPEVLL
;
A
#
# COMPACT_ATOMS: atom_id res chain seq x y z
N MET A 1 4.10 2.25 2.92
CA MET A 1 4.77 3.24 2.05
C MET A 1 5.22 4.44 2.87
N TRP A 2 6.34 5.08 2.52
CA TRP A 2 6.88 6.25 3.23
C TRP A 2 7.40 7.31 2.25
N ALA A 3 7.44 8.56 2.69
CA ALA A 3 7.92 9.71 1.93
C ALA A 3 9.16 10.35 2.57
N ARG A 4 10.00 10.99 1.74
CA ARG A 4 11.28 11.58 2.17
C ARG A 4 11.11 12.88 2.97
N ASP A 5 10.04 13.62 2.72
CA ASP A 5 9.75 14.93 3.29
C ASP A 5 8.25 15.13 3.59
N ASP A 6 7.94 16.25 4.24
CA ASP A 6 6.56 16.57 4.64
C ASP A 6 5.62 16.85 3.45
N PRO A 7 6.04 17.58 2.39
CA PRO A 7 5.23 17.73 1.18
C PRO A 7 4.90 16.39 0.52
N GLY A 8 5.89 15.52 0.35
CA GLY A 8 5.70 14.18 -0.20
C GLY A 8 4.82 13.31 0.69
N TRP A 9 4.94 13.44 2.02
CA TRP A 9 4.04 12.75 2.94
C TRP A 9 2.58 13.21 2.79
N ARG A 10 2.33 14.53 2.70
CA ARG A 10 0.97 15.07 2.51
C ARG A 10 0.37 14.54 1.21
N TRP A 11 1.12 14.58 0.11
CA TRP A 11 0.68 14.02 -1.15
C TRP A 11 0.39 12.52 -1.03
N LEU A 12 1.32 11.73 -0.50
CA LEU A 12 1.17 10.28 -0.35
C LEU A 12 -0.06 9.92 0.49
N ALA A 13 -0.31 10.66 1.59
CA ALA A 13 -1.45 10.43 2.47
C ALA A 13 -2.80 10.76 1.82
N HIS A 14 -2.83 11.68 0.85
CA HIS A 14 -4.04 12.02 0.10
C HIS A 14 -4.25 11.13 -1.13
N GLU A 15 -3.18 10.78 -1.84
CA GLU A 15 -3.26 9.97 -3.06
C GLU A 15 -3.51 8.49 -2.73
N LEU A 16 -2.75 7.94 -1.78
CA LEU A 16 -2.82 6.52 -1.45
C LEU A 16 -3.94 6.26 -0.41
N THR A 17 -5.17 6.21 -0.90
CA THR A 17 -6.39 5.87 -0.16
C THR A 17 -6.74 4.38 -0.26
N VAL A 18 -7.72 3.90 0.52
CA VAL A 18 -8.22 2.52 0.36
C VAL A 18 -8.83 2.29 -1.04
N PRO A 19 -9.68 3.19 -1.59
CA PRO A 19 -10.13 3.07 -2.97
C PRO A 19 -8.97 3.04 -3.98
N ALA A 20 -7.96 3.92 -3.82
CA ALA A 20 -6.80 3.92 -4.70
C ALA A 20 -6.03 2.60 -4.61
N LEU A 21 -5.78 2.08 -3.40
CA LEU A 21 -5.13 0.79 -3.19
C LEU A 21 -5.87 -0.34 -3.92
N ARG A 22 -7.20 -0.38 -3.84
CA ARG A 22 -8.02 -1.40 -4.53
C ARG A 22 -7.95 -1.31 -6.05
N ARG A 23 -7.85 -0.10 -6.61
CA ARG A 23 -7.62 0.07 -8.05
C ARG A 23 -6.23 -0.41 -8.47
N LEU A 24 -5.23 -0.14 -7.63
CA LEU A 24 -3.82 -0.45 -7.90
C LEU A 24 -3.49 -1.93 -7.69
N LEU A 25 -4.16 -2.58 -6.73
CA LEU A 25 -4.00 -3.97 -6.34
C LEU A 25 -5.39 -4.66 -6.32
N PRO A 26 -5.89 -5.13 -7.47
CA PRO A 26 -7.24 -5.69 -7.58
C PRO A 26 -7.52 -6.87 -6.65
N GLU A 27 -6.52 -7.62 -6.20
CA GLU A 27 -6.69 -8.72 -5.23
C GLU A 27 -7.13 -8.26 -3.84
N THR A 28 -7.11 -6.95 -3.59
CA THR A 28 -7.60 -6.34 -2.34
C THR A 28 -9.03 -5.81 -2.44
N ALA A 29 -9.67 -5.91 -3.61
CA ALA A 29 -10.97 -5.30 -3.89
C ALA A 29 -12.07 -5.76 -2.93
N ASP A 30 -12.15 -7.07 -2.70
CA ASP A 30 -13.19 -7.70 -1.86
C ASP A 30 -12.73 -7.98 -0.43
N LEU A 31 -11.51 -7.59 -0.08
CA LEU A 31 -10.93 -7.83 1.24
C LEU A 31 -11.17 -6.65 2.19
N PRO A 32 -11.30 -6.90 3.51
CA PRO A 32 -11.23 -5.84 4.51
C PRO A 32 -9.86 -5.17 4.47
N VAL A 33 -9.85 -3.84 4.32
CA VAL A 33 -8.62 -3.04 4.28
C VAL A 33 -8.70 -1.95 5.34
N SER A 34 -7.74 -1.96 6.26
CA SER A 34 -7.53 -0.88 7.22
C SER A 34 -6.36 0.02 6.78
N ARG A 35 -6.56 1.33 6.80
CA ARG A 35 -5.53 2.32 6.47
C ARG A 35 -5.09 3.06 7.74
N HIS A 36 -3.79 3.06 7.97
CA HIS A 36 -3.17 3.75 9.10
C HIS A 36 -2.23 4.83 8.60
N LEU A 37 -2.47 6.08 9.02
CA LEU A 37 -1.56 7.19 8.79
C LEU A 37 -0.54 7.24 9.92
N LEU A 38 0.74 7.39 9.57
CA LEU A 38 1.86 7.45 10.50
C LEU A 38 2.65 8.75 10.26
N PRO A 39 2.14 9.92 10.68
CA PRO A 39 2.71 11.22 10.33
C PRO A 39 4.15 11.40 10.79
N ARG A 40 4.48 10.92 12.00
CA ARG A 40 5.84 10.99 12.57
C ARG A 40 6.86 10.12 11.83
N LEU A 41 6.40 9.19 11.00
CA LEU A 41 7.25 8.35 10.15
C LEU A 41 7.10 8.73 8.67
N ARG A 42 6.31 9.77 8.36
CA ARG A 42 5.95 10.17 6.99
C ARG A 42 5.44 9.00 6.16
N ALA A 43 4.62 8.15 6.78
CA ALA A 43 4.23 6.87 6.21
C ALA A 43 2.71 6.61 6.21
N VAL A 44 2.31 5.75 5.29
CA VAL A 44 0.96 5.15 5.19
C VAL A 44 1.12 3.64 5.23
N ASN A 45 0.40 2.99 6.14
CA ASN A 45 0.37 1.54 6.26
C ASN A 45 -1.03 1.01 5.94
N PHE A 46 -1.08 -0.15 5.29
CA PHE A 46 -2.32 -0.86 5.02
C PHE A 46 -2.25 -2.25 5.65
N VAL A 47 -3.35 -2.65 6.28
CA VAL A 47 -3.58 -4.02 6.72
C VAL A 47 -4.71 -4.56 5.86
N VAL A 48 -4.46 -5.67 5.17
CA VAL A 48 -5.45 -6.34 4.32
C VAL A 48 -5.73 -7.71 4.92
N ASP A 49 -6.90 -7.86 5.52
CA ASP A 49 -7.28 -9.10 6.20
C ASP A 49 -7.61 -10.19 5.19
N GLY A 50 -7.21 -11.43 5.48
CA GLY A 50 -7.43 -12.58 4.60
C GLY A 50 -6.57 -12.63 3.34
N LEU A 51 -5.76 -11.59 3.06
CA LEU A 51 -4.92 -11.54 1.86
C LEU A 51 -3.89 -12.69 1.79
N LEU A 52 -3.39 -13.10 2.95
CA LEU A 52 -2.41 -14.19 3.11
C LEU A 52 -3.06 -15.53 3.49
N GLY A 53 -4.38 -15.67 3.41
CA GLY A 53 -5.07 -16.89 3.88
C GLY A 53 -4.85 -17.14 5.38
N GLU A 54 -4.53 -18.38 5.77
CA GLU A 54 -4.17 -18.72 7.17
C GLU A 54 -2.75 -18.27 7.58
N GLY A 55 -2.13 -17.39 6.79
CA GLY A 55 -0.81 -16.82 7.05
C GLY A 55 0.32 -17.50 6.27
N ALA A 56 1.56 -17.14 6.58
CA ALA A 56 2.75 -17.57 5.83
C ALA A 56 2.98 -19.12 5.81
N ALA A 57 2.29 -19.86 6.68
CA ALA A 57 2.31 -21.32 6.73
C ALA A 57 1.29 -21.98 5.78
N ALA A 58 0.30 -21.23 5.28
CA ALA A 58 -0.69 -21.72 4.33
C ALA A 58 -0.09 -21.79 2.92
N ARG A 59 0.24 -23.00 2.49
CA ARG A 59 0.72 -23.30 1.13
C ARG A 59 -0.39 -23.03 0.10
N ALA A 60 -0.50 -21.79 -0.37
CA ALA A 60 -1.29 -21.48 -1.56
C ALA A 60 -0.88 -20.19 -2.31
N ARG A 61 -0.04 -19.31 -1.75
CA ARG A 61 0.34 -18.05 -2.42
C ARG A 61 1.81 -18.02 -2.82
N PHE A 62 2.07 -17.49 -4.03
CA PHE A 62 3.39 -17.24 -4.60
C PHE A 62 4.19 -16.17 -3.82
N ASP A 63 3.52 -15.42 -2.93
CA ASP A 63 4.10 -14.40 -2.05
C ASP A 63 3.49 -14.47 -0.63
N PRO A 64 3.94 -15.43 0.21
CA PRO A 64 3.36 -15.68 1.53
C PRO A 64 3.61 -14.55 2.54
N GLN A 65 4.46 -13.57 2.21
CA GLN A 65 4.80 -12.43 3.06
C GLN A 65 4.34 -11.09 2.48
N ALA A 66 3.60 -11.09 1.36
CA ALA A 66 3.23 -9.88 0.62
C ALA A 66 4.42 -8.98 0.22
N LYS A 67 5.64 -9.53 0.12
CA LYS A 67 6.84 -8.77 -0.26
C LYS A 67 6.80 -8.36 -1.72
N ALA A 68 6.46 -9.30 -2.60
CA ALA A 68 6.27 -9.02 -4.02
C ALA A 68 5.07 -8.09 -4.25
N LEU A 69 4.03 -8.18 -3.42
CA LEU A 69 2.88 -7.26 -3.47
C LEU A 69 3.30 -5.81 -3.14
N GLY A 70 4.14 -5.63 -2.12
CA GLY A 70 4.67 -4.31 -1.76
C GLY A 70 5.53 -3.71 -2.88
N GLU A 71 6.36 -4.52 -3.53
CA GLU A 71 7.13 -4.10 -4.71
C GLU A 71 6.24 -3.82 -5.92
N TRP A 72 5.17 -4.60 -6.11
CA TRP A 72 4.24 -4.37 -7.21
C TRP A 72 3.47 -3.06 -7.07
N LEU A 73 3.10 -2.68 -5.84
CA LEU A 73 2.54 -1.36 -5.53
C LEU A 73 3.53 -0.24 -5.85
N ARG A 74 4.82 -0.43 -5.55
CA ARG A 74 5.89 0.54 -5.90
C ARG A 74 6.11 0.68 -7.39
N ALA A 75 5.81 -0.38 -8.15
CA ALA A 75 5.91 -0.39 -9.61
C ALA A 75 4.66 0.16 -10.31
N ARG A 76 3.65 0.65 -9.57
CA ARG A 76 2.50 1.34 -10.18
C ARG A 76 2.85 2.78 -10.48
N GLU A 77 2.38 3.26 -11.63
CA GLU A 77 2.52 4.66 -12.03
C GLU A 77 1.46 5.50 -11.32
N LEU A 78 1.89 6.64 -10.79
CA LEU A 78 1.04 7.64 -10.15
C LEU A 78 1.43 9.01 -10.71
N ASP A 79 0.44 9.89 -10.87
CA ASP A 79 0.69 11.28 -11.24
C ASP A 79 1.29 12.01 -10.03
N ILE A 80 2.62 12.11 -10.00
CA ILE A 80 3.36 12.79 -8.94
C ILE A 80 3.52 14.27 -9.34
N PRO A 81 3.11 15.23 -8.50
CA PRO A 81 3.38 16.64 -8.71
C PRO A 81 4.88 16.91 -8.92
N GLU A 82 5.23 17.69 -9.95
CA GLU A 82 6.63 17.96 -10.32
C GLU A 82 7.44 18.60 -9.18
N VAL A 83 6.79 19.37 -8.31
CA VAL A 83 7.39 19.96 -7.09
C VAL A 83 7.88 18.92 -6.07
N LEU A 84 7.53 17.64 -6.23
CA LEU A 84 7.90 16.54 -5.34
C LEU A 84 8.95 15.59 -5.93
N LEU A 85 9.45 15.86 -7.14
CA LEU A 85 10.44 15.03 -7.83
C LEU A 85 11.89 15.38 -7.42
#